data_AF-A0ABD0R8R5-F1
#
_entry.id   AF-A0ABD0R8R5-F1
#
_cell.length_a   1.000
_cell.length_b   1.000
_cell.length_c   1.000
_cell.angle_alpha   90.00
_cell.angle_beta   90.00
_cell.angle_gamma   90.00
#
_symmetry.space_group_name_H-M   'P 1'
#
loop_
_entity.id
_entity.type
_entity.pdbx_description
1 polymer ?
#
loop_
_entity_poly.entity_id
_entity_poly.type
_entity_poly.pdbx_seq_one_letter_code
_entity_poly.pdbx_strand_id
1 'polypeptide(L)'
;EALAHSWPPGPNLLAQTLCKIREDEEQVLLVAPYWPTRTWFPDLISLAAAPPWKIPLRRDLLSQGMGTIWHPRPDLWNLHVWFLDGMRQTSLAFHRPGPTEMSDCSSAFLPAGEVGAQAVPSTLKVYVAAIAAYYDAVDGASLGKHQLIVRFLRGARRVNPPRPHLVPSWDLSVTLQGLREAPFEPLGSVELKYRSLKTVLLTALASIKRVGDLQAFSVDEACLEFGPGDSHVILRPRPGYVPKVPTTPFHDQVVNLQALPLEEADPASALLCPVRALRIYVDCPRHFRRTEQLFVCFGGQQKGNAVSKQRLAHWVAYAISLSYQNQGEPCPLGVCAHFTRSVASSYALAHGASLADICRAAGWATPNTFARFYNLRVEA
;
A
#
# COMPACT_ATOMS: atom_id res chain seq x y z
N GLU A 1 -7.75 -22.84 31.10
CA GLU A 1 -8.92 -22.55 30.24
C GLU A 1 -8.39 -22.26 28.85
N ALA A 2 -8.78 -23.04 27.83
CA ALA A 2 -8.19 -22.93 26.50
C ALA A 2 -8.73 -21.69 25.77
N LEU A 3 -7.86 -20.71 25.51
CA LEU A 3 -8.17 -19.51 24.71
C LEU A 3 -8.39 -19.92 23.24
N ALA A 4 -9.65 -20.08 22.85
CA ALA A 4 -10.02 -20.30 21.46
C ALA A 4 -9.99 -18.96 20.70
N HIS A 5 -8.89 -18.66 20.01
CA HIS A 5 -8.82 -17.51 19.12
C HIS A 5 -9.49 -17.83 17.78
N SER A 6 -10.74 -17.43 17.61
CA SER A 6 -11.48 -17.59 16.35
C SER A 6 -11.28 -16.40 15.41
N TRP A 7 -10.50 -16.64 14.34
CA TRP A 7 -10.48 -16.01 13.00
C TRP A 7 -9.02 -15.84 12.54
N PRO A 8 -8.61 -16.28 11.33
CA PRO A 8 -7.20 -16.31 10.99
C PRO A 8 -6.66 -14.88 11.01
N PRO A 9 -5.62 -14.61 11.80
CA PRO A 9 -4.89 -13.38 11.66
C PRO A 9 -4.44 -13.29 10.20
N GLY A 10 -4.49 -12.11 9.57
CA GLY A 10 -3.94 -11.96 8.21
C GLY A 10 -2.53 -12.58 8.15
N PRO A 11 -2.01 -12.99 6.97
CA PRO A 11 -0.79 -13.80 6.88
C PRO A 11 0.45 -13.22 7.60
N ASN A 12 0.47 -11.90 7.86
CA ASN A 12 1.51 -11.23 8.65
C ASN A 12 1.31 -11.33 10.18
N LEU A 13 0.07 -11.44 10.65
CA LEU A 13 -0.24 -11.61 12.07
C LEU A 13 -0.04 -13.06 12.53
N LEU A 14 -0.22 -14.07 11.66
CA LEU A 14 0.01 -15.46 12.02
C LEU A 14 1.43 -15.69 12.55
N ALA A 15 2.45 -15.14 11.87
CA ALA A 15 3.83 -15.21 12.34
C ALA A 15 4.00 -14.60 13.75
N GLN A 16 3.38 -13.45 14.01
CA GLN A 16 3.45 -12.78 15.31
C GLN A 16 2.72 -13.58 16.41
N THR A 17 1.58 -14.18 16.09
CA THR A 17 0.85 -15.06 17.00
C THR A 17 1.68 -16.29 17.38
N LEU A 18 2.37 -16.91 16.42
CA LEU A 18 3.23 -18.07 16.69
C LEU A 18 4.45 -17.72 17.53
N CYS A 19 5.10 -16.57 17.27
CA CYS A 19 6.16 -16.07 18.13
C CYS A 19 5.67 -15.88 19.57
N LYS A 20 4.50 -15.27 19.75
CA LYS A 20 3.95 -15.03 21.07
C LYS A 20 3.56 -16.31 21.82
N ILE A 21 2.97 -17.30 21.14
CA ILE A 21 2.67 -18.62 21.74
C ILE A 21 3.95 -19.28 22.25
N ARG A 22 5.06 -19.14 21.51
CA ARG A 22 6.36 -19.66 21.91
C ARG A 22 6.97 -18.87 23.08
N GLU A 23 6.89 -17.55 23.06
CA GLU A 23 7.42 -16.67 24.11
C GLU A 23 6.69 -16.84 25.45
N ASP A 24 5.36 -16.97 25.40
CA ASP A 24 4.50 -17.08 26.58
C ASP A 24 4.33 -18.54 27.04
N GLU A 25 4.93 -19.53 26.35
CA GLU A 25 4.86 -20.96 26.67
C GLU A 25 3.42 -21.53 26.73
N GLU A 26 2.50 -20.97 25.95
CA GLU A 26 1.06 -21.24 26.03
C GLU A 26 0.61 -22.42 25.15
N GLN A 27 -0.49 -23.08 25.56
CA GLN A 27 -1.17 -24.09 24.75
C GLN A 27 -2.43 -23.51 24.10
N VAL A 28 -2.49 -23.55 22.76
CA VAL A 28 -3.52 -22.84 22.00
C VAL A 28 -4.15 -23.72 20.92
N LEU A 29 -5.47 -23.62 20.79
CA LEU A 29 -6.20 -24.08 19.61
C LEU A 29 -6.30 -22.94 18.59
N LEU A 30 -5.58 -23.07 17.48
CA LEU A 30 -5.53 -22.06 16.42
C LEU A 30 -6.24 -22.54 15.16
N VAL A 31 -7.16 -21.74 14.63
CA VAL A 31 -7.73 -21.97 13.29
C VAL A 31 -6.90 -21.22 12.26
N ALA A 32 -6.16 -21.95 11.42
CA ALA A 32 -5.24 -21.38 10.45
C ALA A 32 -5.22 -22.16 9.12
N PRO A 33 -4.88 -21.51 8.00
CA PRO A 33 -4.81 -22.16 6.70
C PRO A 33 -3.65 -23.16 6.60
N TYR A 34 -3.87 -24.31 5.96
CA TYR A 34 -2.78 -25.25 5.64
C TYR A 34 -2.14 -24.85 4.31
N TRP A 35 -1.07 -24.04 4.38
CA TRP A 35 -0.34 -23.50 3.23
C TRP A 35 1.18 -23.73 3.33
N PRO A 36 1.70 -24.87 2.85
CA PRO A 36 3.11 -25.26 3.01
C PRO A 36 4.14 -24.29 2.41
N THR A 37 3.72 -23.46 1.44
CA THR A 37 4.60 -22.52 0.73
C THR A 37 4.78 -21.18 1.46
N ARG A 38 4.17 -21.00 2.64
CA ARG A 38 4.27 -19.76 3.43
C ARG A 38 5.46 -19.81 4.38
N THR A 39 6.13 -18.68 4.53
CA THR A 39 7.34 -18.55 5.35
C THR A 39 7.13 -18.86 6.84
N TRP A 40 5.92 -18.67 7.37
CA TRP A 40 5.56 -18.99 8.76
C TRP A 40 5.10 -20.44 8.97
N PHE A 41 4.89 -21.21 7.90
CA PHE A 41 4.36 -22.58 7.99
C PHE A 41 5.30 -23.54 8.76
N PRO A 42 6.64 -23.47 8.61
CA PRO A 42 7.54 -24.29 9.42
C PRO A 42 7.40 -24.06 10.93
N ASP A 43 7.22 -22.80 11.36
CA ASP A 43 6.99 -22.46 12.77
C ASP A 43 5.65 -22.99 13.30
N LEU A 44 4.63 -22.99 12.44
CA LEU A 44 3.32 -23.55 12.80
C LEU A 44 3.43 -25.07 13.03
N ILE A 45 4.23 -25.76 12.21
CA ILE A 45 4.48 -27.21 12.33
C ILE A 45 5.35 -27.53 13.55
N SER A 46 6.36 -26.72 13.86
CA SER A 46 7.24 -26.96 15.02
C SER A 46 6.48 -26.83 16.34
N LEU A 47 5.49 -25.94 16.41
CA LEU A 47 4.63 -25.76 17.57
C LEU A 47 3.47 -26.78 17.63
N ALA A 48 3.19 -27.52 16.56
CA ALA A 48 2.07 -28.46 16.54
C ALA A 48 2.30 -29.63 17.50
N ALA A 49 1.40 -29.79 18.47
CA ALA A 49 1.40 -30.89 19.42
C ALA A 49 0.65 -32.14 18.91
N ALA A 50 -0.18 -31.98 17.87
CA ALA A 50 -0.93 -33.05 17.23
C ALA A 50 -1.12 -32.79 15.72
N PRO A 51 -1.47 -33.81 14.91
CA PRO A 51 -1.84 -33.61 13.51
C PRO A 51 -3.00 -32.59 13.38
N PRO A 52 -2.93 -31.63 12.45
CA PRO A 52 -3.98 -30.62 12.28
C PRO A 52 -5.27 -31.23 11.75
N TRP A 53 -6.40 -30.76 12.26
CA TRP A 53 -7.73 -31.27 11.87
C TRP A 53 -8.33 -30.40 10.77
N LYS A 54 -8.55 -30.99 9.61
CA LYS A 54 -9.17 -30.29 8.48
C LYS A 54 -10.60 -29.90 8.82
N ILE A 55 -10.93 -28.62 8.66
CA ILE A 55 -12.29 -28.14 8.84
C ILE A 55 -13.09 -28.48 7.57
N PRO A 56 -14.25 -29.16 7.68
CA PRO A 56 -15.09 -29.45 6.52
C PRO A 56 -15.48 -28.18 5.78
N LEU A 57 -15.36 -28.21 4.45
CA LEU A 57 -15.73 -27.08 3.61
C LEU A 57 -17.25 -26.90 3.66
N ARG A 58 -17.70 -25.73 4.13
CA ARG A 58 -19.10 -25.34 4.08
C ARG A 58 -19.24 -23.93 3.49
N ARG A 59 -20.38 -23.62 2.89
CA ARG A 59 -20.65 -22.29 2.31
C ARG A 59 -20.73 -21.21 3.39
N ASP A 60 -21.16 -21.60 4.58
CA ASP A 60 -21.29 -20.78 5.78
C ASP A 60 -20.00 -20.75 6.63
N LEU A 61 -18.89 -21.31 6.14
CA LEU A 61 -17.67 -21.48 6.94
C LEU A 61 -17.02 -20.15 7.35
N LEU A 62 -17.12 -19.12 6.50
CA LEU A 62 -16.52 -17.81 6.74
C LEU A 62 -17.56 -16.73 6.48
N SER A 63 -17.87 -15.97 7.54
CA SER A 63 -18.84 -14.89 7.48
C SER A 63 -18.37 -13.64 8.20
N GLN A 64 -18.94 -12.50 7.80
CA GLN A 64 -18.75 -11.19 8.41
C GLN A 64 -20.13 -10.57 8.70
N GLY A 65 -20.14 -9.52 9.53
CA GLY A 65 -21.37 -8.82 9.88
C GLY A 65 -22.38 -9.73 10.58
N MET A 66 -21.95 -10.52 11.56
CA MET A 66 -22.81 -11.46 12.31
C MET A 66 -23.52 -12.50 11.43
N GLY A 67 -22.84 -13.02 10.39
CA GLY A 67 -23.40 -14.05 9.52
C GLY A 67 -24.19 -13.52 8.31
N THR A 68 -24.18 -12.21 8.06
CA THR A 68 -24.91 -11.60 6.94
C THR A 68 -24.11 -11.58 5.63
N ILE A 69 -22.78 -11.61 5.71
CA ILE A 69 -21.90 -11.53 4.55
C ILE A 69 -21.03 -12.79 4.50
N TRP A 70 -21.29 -13.66 3.53
CA TRP A 70 -20.56 -14.92 3.36
C TRP A 70 -19.37 -14.75 2.42
N HIS A 71 -18.24 -15.39 2.72
CA HIS A 71 -17.07 -15.36 1.84
C HIS A 71 -17.36 -16.18 0.57
N PRO A 72 -17.17 -15.64 -0.65
CA PRO A 72 -17.60 -16.29 -1.89
C PRO A 72 -16.79 -17.54 -2.26
N ARG A 73 -15.57 -17.67 -1.71
CA ARG A 73 -14.64 -18.78 -1.97
C ARG A 73 -13.94 -19.27 -0.70
N PRO A 74 -14.67 -19.92 0.24
CA PRO A 74 -14.08 -20.37 1.51
C PRO A 74 -13.05 -21.50 1.33
N ASP A 75 -13.09 -22.19 0.19
CA ASP A 75 -12.17 -23.24 -0.22
C ASP A 75 -10.71 -22.76 -0.33
N LEU A 76 -10.48 -21.49 -0.71
CA LEU A 76 -9.14 -20.92 -0.88
C LEU A 76 -8.32 -20.95 0.41
N TRP A 77 -8.99 -20.96 1.56
CA TRP A 77 -8.34 -20.89 2.86
C TRP A 77 -7.87 -22.25 3.36
N ASN A 78 -8.44 -23.36 2.90
CA ASN A 78 -8.06 -24.72 3.32
C ASN A 78 -7.80 -24.82 4.84
N LEU A 79 -8.79 -24.39 5.65
CA LEU A 79 -8.63 -24.16 7.08
C LEU A 79 -8.51 -25.47 7.86
N HIS A 80 -7.63 -25.45 8.85
CA HIS A 80 -7.43 -26.54 9.80
C HIS A 80 -7.42 -25.98 11.22
N VAL A 81 -7.80 -26.82 12.18
CA VAL A 81 -7.59 -26.59 13.61
C VAL A 81 -6.24 -27.17 13.98
N TRP A 82 -5.39 -26.33 14.56
CA TRP A 82 -4.04 -26.66 15.00
C TRP A 82 -4.01 -26.64 16.52
N PHE A 83 -3.55 -27.72 17.13
CA PHE A 83 -3.25 -27.76 18.55
C PHE A 83 -1.77 -27.42 18.73
N LEU A 84 -1.50 -26.25 19.29
CA LEU A 84 -0.14 -25.68 19.42
C LEU A 84 0.29 -25.69 20.88
N ASP A 85 1.58 -25.95 21.10
CA ASP A 85 2.22 -25.97 22.41
C ASP A 85 3.52 -25.17 22.37
N GLY A 86 3.54 -24.03 23.06
CA GLY A 86 4.67 -23.10 23.13
C GLY A 86 5.95 -23.70 23.70
N MET A 87 5.84 -24.78 24.49
CA MET A 87 6.96 -25.48 25.10
C MET A 87 7.68 -26.45 24.16
N ARG A 88 7.13 -26.69 22.96
CA ARG A 88 7.76 -27.60 21.98
C ARG A 88 8.85 -26.89 21.17
N GLN A 89 10.05 -27.47 21.21
CA GLN A 89 11.20 -27.04 20.41
C GLN A 89 11.61 -28.06 19.32
N THR A 90 10.90 -29.19 19.19
CA THR A 90 11.24 -30.25 18.23
C THR A 90 10.16 -30.44 17.17
N SER A 91 10.58 -30.47 15.89
CA SER A 91 9.65 -30.72 14.79
C SER A 91 9.08 -32.14 14.91
N LEU A 92 7.76 -32.28 14.89
CA LEU A 92 7.14 -33.55 14.52
C LEU A 92 7.47 -33.83 13.06
N ALA A 93 8.57 -34.55 12.85
CA ALA A 93 8.93 -35.12 11.57
C ALA A 93 7.91 -36.23 11.24
N PHE A 94 6.82 -35.90 10.55
CA PHE A 94 6.03 -36.92 9.84
C PHE A 94 6.87 -37.43 8.66
N HIS A 95 7.80 -38.35 8.92
CA HIS A 95 8.65 -38.97 7.89
C HIS A 95 8.00 -40.22 7.27
N ARG A 96 8.09 -40.35 5.94
CA ARG A 96 8.33 -41.65 5.28
C ARG A 96 9.86 -41.88 5.25
N PRO A 97 10.35 -43.13 5.33
CA PRO A 97 11.75 -43.40 5.67
C PRO A 97 12.70 -43.36 4.46
N GLY A 98 13.96 -42.97 4.73
CA GLY A 98 15.13 -43.13 3.86
C GLY A 98 16.39 -42.55 4.55
N PRO A 99 17.58 -43.19 4.48
CA PRO A 99 18.65 -43.01 5.46
C PRO A 99 19.74 -42.00 5.06
N THR A 100 20.55 -41.63 6.07
CA THR A 100 21.86 -40.91 6.00
C THR A 100 21.76 -39.44 5.56
N GLU A 101 22.26 -38.44 6.27
CA GLU A 101 23.58 -38.32 6.90
C GLU A 101 23.60 -37.24 8.01
N MET A 102 24.61 -37.34 8.85
CA MET A 102 24.89 -36.59 10.06
C MET A 102 25.98 -35.55 9.75
N SER A 103 25.81 -34.27 10.10
CA SER A 103 26.94 -33.39 10.44
C SER A 103 26.51 -32.10 11.14
N ASP A 104 27.24 -31.79 12.20
CA ASP A 104 27.15 -30.66 13.11
C ASP A 104 27.15 -29.26 12.47
N CYS A 105 26.55 -28.30 13.17
CA CYS A 105 27.34 -27.17 13.65
C CYS A 105 26.66 -26.52 14.86
N SER A 106 27.27 -26.76 16.02
CA SER A 106 27.11 -25.94 17.21
C SER A 106 27.61 -24.51 16.95
N SER A 107 27.13 -23.59 17.78
CA SER A 107 27.54 -22.19 17.95
C SER A 107 26.85 -21.14 17.07
N ALA A 108 25.84 -20.48 17.64
CA ALA A 108 25.83 -19.03 17.74
C ALA A 108 24.84 -18.60 18.83
N PHE A 109 25.38 -18.34 20.01
CA PHE A 109 24.99 -17.28 20.95
C PHE A 109 23.53 -16.81 20.95
N LEU A 110 22.84 -17.09 22.05
CA LEU A 110 21.89 -16.15 22.64
C LEU A 110 22.62 -14.81 22.89
N PRO A 111 22.04 -13.67 22.53
CA PRO A 111 22.03 -12.52 23.41
C PRO A 111 20.72 -12.54 24.18
N ALA A 112 20.86 -12.49 25.50
CA ALA A 112 19.81 -12.00 26.38
C ALA A 112 19.36 -10.61 25.90
N GLY A 113 18.04 -10.40 25.80
CA GLY A 113 17.40 -9.08 25.81
C GLY A 113 17.54 -8.25 24.52
N GLU A 114 16.61 -8.42 23.59
CA GLU A 114 16.24 -7.33 22.69
C GLU A 114 14.72 -7.10 22.69
N VAL A 115 14.36 -5.95 23.26
CA VAL A 115 13.13 -5.22 23.04
C VAL A 115 13.05 -4.87 21.54
N GLY A 116 12.71 -5.83 20.68
CA GLY A 116 12.95 -5.74 19.23
C GLY A 116 11.72 -5.52 18.34
N ALA A 117 10.51 -5.80 18.82
CA ALA A 117 9.29 -5.61 18.03
C ALA A 117 8.27 -4.71 18.75
N GLN A 118 8.68 -3.50 19.15
CA GLN A 118 7.69 -2.52 19.58
C GLN A 118 6.84 -2.08 18.39
N ALA A 119 5.67 -2.71 18.25
CA ALA A 119 4.68 -2.34 17.25
C ALA A 119 4.47 -0.82 17.28
N VAL A 120 4.50 -0.19 16.09
CA VAL A 120 4.32 1.26 15.95
C VAL A 120 3.01 1.66 16.65
N PRO A 121 2.95 2.78 17.40
CA PRO A 121 1.76 3.14 18.18
C PRO A 121 0.46 3.21 17.37
N SER A 122 0.55 3.51 16.06
CA SER A 122 -0.59 3.46 15.14
C SER A 122 -1.14 2.04 14.95
N THR A 123 -0.27 1.04 14.88
CA THR A 123 -0.63 -0.38 14.75
C THR A 123 -1.32 -0.87 16.02
N LEU A 124 -0.79 -0.51 17.20
CA LEU A 124 -1.42 -0.83 18.48
C LEU A 124 -2.84 -0.25 18.59
N LYS A 125 -3.05 0.98 18.10
CA LYS A 125 -4.39 1.58 18.04
C LYS A 125 -5.34 0.79 17.13
N VAL A 126 -4.86 0.29 15.99
CA VAL A 126 -5.65 -0.55 15.08
C VAL A 126 -6.02 -1.87 15.77
N TYR A 127 -5.08 -2.50 16.47
CA TYR A 127 -5.36 -3.73 17.23
C TYR A 127 -6.40 -3.50 18.32
N VAL A 128 -6.27 -2.42 19.11
CA VAL A 128 -7.26 -2.04 20.12
C VAL A 128 -8.63 -1.79 19.48
N ALA A 129 -8.69 -1.10 18.34
CA ALA A 129 -9.96 -0.86 17.64
C ALA A 129 -10.58 -2.16 17.10
N ALA A 130 -9.76 -3.07 16.59
CA ALA A 130 -10.21 -4.37 16.11
C ALA A 130 -10.78 -5.22 17.25
N ILE A 131 -10.11 -5.25 18.40
CA ILE A 131 -10.61 -5.93 19.60
C ILE A 131 -11.89 -5.23 20.08
N ALA A 132 -11.90 -3.92 20.22
CA ALA A 132 -13.06 -3.15 20.65
C ALA A 132 -14.31 -3.33 19.78
N ALA A 133 -14.17 -3.77 18.53
CA ALA A 133 -15.29 -4.05 17.64
C ALA A 133 -16.08 -5.33 18.00
N TYR A 134 -15.49 -6.23 18.80
CA TYR A 134 -16.09 -7.52 19.17
C TYR A 134 -16.38 -7.66 20.66
N TYR A 135 -16.15 -6.61 21.44
CA TYR A 135 -16.35 -6.61 22.89
C TYR A 135 -17.33 -5.52 23.29
N ASP A 136 -18.20 -5.86 24.23
CA ASP A 136 -19.06 -4.89 24.91
C ASP A 136 -18.23 -3.86 25.70
N ALA A 137 -18.88 -2.78 26.08
CA ALA A 137 -18.26 -1.77 26.92
C ALA A 137 -17.81 -2.39 28.25
N VAL A 138 -16.55 -2.15 28.63
CA VAL A 138 -15.98 -2.52 29.93
C VAL A 138 -15.99 -1.27 30.80
N ASP A 139 -16.53 -1.37 32.01
CA ASP A 139 -16.71 -0.25 32.94
C ASP A 139 -17.46 0.95 32.31
N GLY A 140 -18.45 0.65 31.48
CA GLY A 140 -19.26 1.68 30.80
C GLY A 140 -18.54 2.42 29.66
N ALA A 141 -17.32 2.00 29.30
CA ALA A 141 -16.54 2.59 28.20
C ALA A 141 -16.15 1.53 27.17
N SER A 142 -16.07 1.92 25.88
CA SER A 142 -15.46 1.04 24.89
C SER A 142 -13.97 0.82 25.23
N LEU A 143 -13.43 -0.35 24.88
CA LEU A 143 -12.03 -0.70 25.19
C LEU A 143 -11.03 0.39 24.75
N GLY A 144 -11.22 1.01 23.58
CA GLY A 144 -10.36 2.10 23.11
C GLY A 144 -10.37 3.38 23.96
N LYS A 145 -11.38 3.55 24.82
CA LYS A 145 -11.53 4.68 25.75
C LYS A 145 -11.21 4.31 27.20
N HIS A 146 -11.06 3.02 27.50
CA HIS A 146 -10.74 2.55 28.84
C HIS A 146 -9.41 3.14 29.36
N GLN A 147 -9.38 3.57 30.61
CA GLN A 147 -8.27 4.39 31.15
C GLN A 147 -6.91 3.68 31.05
N LEU A 148 -6.87 2.37 31.34
CA LEU A 148 -5.65 1.57 31.25
C LEU A 148 -5.14 1.46 29.81
N ILE A 149 -6.03 1.25 28.84
CA ILE A 149 -5.68 1.13 27.42
C ILE A 149 -5.16 2.47 26.88
N VAL A 150 -5.81 3.58 27.26
CA VAL A 150 -5.33 4.92 26.90
C VAL A 150 -3.96 5.21 27.52
N ARG A 151 -3.73 4.86 28.78
CA ARG A 151 -2.42 5.00 29.45
C ARG A 151 -1.35 4.15 28.76
N PHE A 152 -1.67 2.89 28.45
CA PHE A 152 -0.79 1.98 27.70
C PHE A 152 -0.40 2.57 26.34
N LEU A 153 -1.37 3.00 25.52
CA LEU A 153 -1.10 3.60 24.21
C LEU A 153 -0.31 4.90 24.29
N ARG A 154 -0.50 5.70 25.35
CA ARG A 154 0.34 6.89 25.63
C ARG A 154 1.77 6.49 25.98
N GLY A 155 1.93 5.45 26.81
CA GLY A 155 3.24 4.86 27.14
C GLY A 155 3.96 4.37 25.88
N ALA A 156 3.30 3.52 25.09
CA ALA A 156 3.85 3.01 23.83
C ALA A 156 4.29 4.13 22.87
N ARG A 157 3.53 5.23 22.80
CA ARG A 157 3.91 6.40 22.00
C ARG A 157 5.11 7.17 22.55
N ARG A 158 5.32 7.18 23.86
CA ARG A 158 6.51 7.81 24.47
C ARG A 158 7.76 6.98 24.24
N VAL A 159 7.63 5.65 24.32
CA VAL A 159 8.75 4.73 24.09
C VAL A 159 9.12 4.70 22.61
N ASN A 160 8.14 4.65 21.70
CA ASN A 160 8.35 4.68 20.25
C ASN A 160 7.60 5.86 19.59
N PRO A 161 8.12 7.10 19.71
CA PRO A 161 7.48 8.27 19.12
C PRO A 161 7.49 8.18 17.58
N PRO A 162 6.39 8.58 16.90
CA PRO A 162 6.38 8.64 15.44
C PRO A 162 7.47 9.57 14.93
N ARG A 163 8.29 9.09 13.99
CA ARG A 163 9.34 9.86 13.32
C ARG A 163 8.81 10.32 11.96
N PRO A 164 8.34 11.57 11.81
CA PRO A 164 7.91 12.06 10.51
C PRO A 164 9.11 12.17 9.57
N HIS A 165 8.90 11.88 8.28
CA HIS A 165 9.88 12.20 7.26
C HIS A 165 9.87 13.71 7.04
N LEU A 166 11.00 14.37 7.29
CA LEU A 166 11.15 15.82 7.14
C LEU A 166 11.83 16.22 5.83
N VAL A 167 12.51 15.28 5.18
CA VAL A 167 13.18 15.47 3.90
C VAL A 167 12.60 14.50 2.89
N PRO A 168 12.55 14.89 1.60
CA PRO A 168 12.10 13.99 0.57
C PRO A 168 13.02 12.77 0.46
N SER A 169 12.44 11.60 0.24
CA SER A 169 13.22 10.37 0.05
C SER A 169 13.85 10.29 -1.35
N TRP A 170 13.52 11.21 -2.24
CA TRP A 170 14.04 11.33 -3.59
C TRP A 170 13.86 12.78 -4.08
N ASP A 171 14.71 13.19 -5.00
CA ASP A 171 14.85 14.54 -5.56
C ASP A 171 13.94 14.71 -6.79
N LEU A 172 13.11 15.77 -6.74
CA LEU A 172 12.18 16.06 -7.82
C LEU A 172 12.90 16.49 -9.10
N SER A 173 13.95 17.30 -8.99
CA SER A 173 14.72 17.83 -10.11
C SER A 173 15.39 16.71 -10.90
N VAL A 174 16.08 15.79 -10.20
CA VAL A 174 16.71 14.61 -10.84
C VAL A 174 15.66 13.75 -11.55
N THR A 175 14.51 13.55 -10.91
CA THR A 175 13.42 12.77 -11.50
C THR A 175 12.86 13.44 -12.75
N LEU A 176 12.60 14.75 -12.70
CA LEU A 176 12.09 15.50 -13.85
C LEU A 176 13.11 15.57 -14.99
N GLN A 177 14.41 15.71 -14.71
CA GLN A 177 15.48 15.63 -15.72
C GLN A 177 15.47 14.25 -16.40
N GLY A 178 15.48 13.16 -15.62
CA GLY A 178 15.44 11.80 -16.17
C GLY A 178 14.19 11.51 -17.01
N LEU A 179 13.04 12.14 -16.72
CA LEU A 179 11.83 12.03 -17.54
C LEU A 179 11.92 12.73 -18.89
N ARG A 180 12.83 13.71 -19.08
CA ARG A 180 13.01 14.43 -20.36
C ARG A 180 13.81 13.62 -21.39
N GLU A 181 14.43 12.51 -20.98
CA GLU A 181 15.38 11.75 -21.79
C GLU A 181 14.89 10.33 -22.12
N ALA A 182 15.72 9.54 -22.81
CA ALA A 182 15.48 8.11 -23.00
C ALA A 182 15.41 7.39 -21.63
N PRO A 183 14.56 6.36 -21.46
CA PRO A 183 13.66 5.76 -22.45
C PRO A 183 12.25 6.40 -22.45
N PHE A 184 12.07 7.58 -21.85
CA PHE A 184 10.78 8.24 -21.69
C PHE A 184 10.39 9.14 -22.87
N GLU A 185 11.38 9.65 -23.60
CA GLU A 185 11.21 10.42 -24.84
C GLU A 185 11.96 9.76 -26.01
N PRO A 186 11.49 9.93 -27.27
CA PRO A 186 10.29 10.65 -27.69
C PRO A 186 8.97 9.92 -27.36
N LEU A 187 8.04 10.58 -26.66
CA LEU A 187 6.87 9.94 -26.04
C LEU A 187 5.93 9.23 -27.04
N GLY A 188 5.88 9.72 -28.27
CA GLY A 188 5.09 9.13 -29.36
C GLY A 188 5.60 7.77 -29.87
N SER A 189 6.91 7.50 -29.76
CA SER A 189 7.53 6.30 -30.32
C SER A 189 8.00 5.28 -29.27
N VAL A 190 8.16 5.69 -28.01
CA VAL A 190 8.59 4.78 -26.93
C VAL A 190 7.58 3.65 -26.68
N GLU A 191 8.07 2.54 -26.11
CA GLU A 191 7.21 1.45 -25.68
C GLU A 191 6.12 1.92 -24.72
N LEU A 192 4.94 1.28 -24.79
CA LEU A 192 3.81 1.60 -23.93
C LEU A 192 4.16 1.51 -22.43
N LYS A 193 5.13 0.65 -22.06
CA LYS A 193 5.67 0.59 -20.70
C LYS A 193 6.17 1.96 -20.24
N TYR A 194 7.12 2.56 -20.95
CA TYR A 194 7.73 3.84 -20.56
C TYR A 194 6.73 4.99 -20.68
N ARG A 195 5.87 4.98 -21.71
CA ARG A 195 4.75 5.93 -21.82
C ARG A 195 3.82 5.88 -20.60
N SER A 196 3.45 4.68 -20.16
CA SER A 196 2.59 4.49 -18.98
C SER A 196 3.25 4.98 -17.70
N LEU A 197 4.54 4.65 -17.51
CA LEU A 197 5.35 5.05 -16.35
C LEU A 197 5.48 6.57 -16.27
N LYS A 198 5.82 7.25 -17.38
CA LYS A 198 5.90 8.71 -17.44
C LYS A 198 4.56 9.36 -17.14
N THR A 199 3.51 8.91 -17.83
CA THR A 199 2.17 9.52 -17.72
C THR A 199 1.61 9.39 -16.32
N VAL A 200 1.76 8.23 -15.67
CA VAL A 200 1.26 8.06 -14.29
C VAL A 200 2.02 8.92 -13.30
N LEU A 201 3.34 9.05 -13.44
CA LEU A 201 4.16 9.86 -12.53
C LEU A 201 3.84 11.36 -12.69
N LEU A 202 3.78 11.88 -13.91
CA LEU A 202 3.40 13.27 -14.17
C LEU A 202 1.98 13.58 -13.69
N THR A 203 1.03 12.67 -13.92
CA THR A 203 -0.36 12.83 -13.42
C THR A 203 -0.39 12.82 -11.89
N ALA A 204 0.39 11.96 -11.24
CA ALA A 204 0.48 11.89 -9.78
C ALA A 204 1.07 13.17 -9.18
N LEU A 205 2.13 13.71 -9.79
CA LEU A 205 2.77 14.96 -9.38
C LEU A 205 1.83 16.15 -9.57
N ALA A 206 1.24 16.31 -10.75
CA ALA A 206 0.42 17.47 -11.08
C ALA A 206 -0.93 17.50 -10.31
N SER A 207 -1.52 16.33 -10.04
CA SER A 207 -2.83 16.25 -9.37
C SER A 207 -2.75 16.17 -7.85
N ILE A 208 -1.59 15.79 -7.29
CA ILE A 208 -1.40 15.51 -5.86
C ILE A 208 -2.40 14.44 -5.37
N LYS A 209 -2.98 13.61 -6.25
CA LYS A 209 -3.98 12.59 -5.87
C LYS A 209 -3.33 11.32 -5.34
N ARG A 210 -4.07 10.54 -4.53
CA ARG A 210 -3.56 9.22 -4.07
C ARG A 210 -3.64 8.23 -5.23
N VAL A 211 -2.83 7.17 -5.17
CA VAL A 211 -2.88 6.08 -6.16
C VAL A 211 -4.28 5.47 -6.32
N GLY A 212 -5.06 5.40 -5.24
CA GLY A 212 -6.45 4.94 -5.29
C GLY A 212 -7.36 5.85 -6.14
N ASP A 213 -7.13 7.15 -6.10
CA ASP A 213 -7.86 8.16 -6.86
C ASP A 213 -7.40 8.16 -8.33
N LEU A 214 -6.08 8.07 -8.58
CA LEU A 214 -5.52 7.93 -9.94
C LEU A 214 -6.07 6.69 -10.66
N GLN A 215 -6.23 5.59 -9.93
CA GLN A 215 -6.80 4.35 -10.47
C GLN A 215 -8.31 4.48 -10.76
N ALA A 216 -8.99 5.46 -10.17
CA ALA A 216 -10.41 5.67 -10.38
C ALA A 216 -10.73 6.52 -11.62
N PHE A 217 -9.75 7.22 -12.21
CA PHE A 217 -9.97 7.96 -13.45
C PHE A 217 -10.35 7.04 -14.61
N SER A 218 -11.12 7.58 -15.55
CA SER A 218 -11.67 6.86 -16.68
C SER A 218 -11.45 7.61 -17.99
N VAL A 219 -11.38 6.88 -19.12
CA VAL A 219 -11.37 7.46 -20.47
C VAL A 219 -12.76 7.73 -21.04
N ASP A 220 -13.82 7.36 -20.30
CA ASP A 220 -15.20 7.67 -20.66
C ASP A 220 -15.38 9.18 -20.91
N GLU A 221 -16.19 9.54 -21.91
CA GLU A 221 -16.36 10.94 -22.34
C GLU A 221 -16.91 11.84 -21.21
N ALA A 222 -17.69 11.30 -20.27
CA ALA A 222 -18.14 12.05 -19.11
C ALA A 222 -17.01 12.30 -18.09
N CYS A 223 -15.95 11.47 -18.13
CA CYS A 223 -14.86 11.46 -17.14
C CYS A 223 -13.56 12.10 -17.63
N LEU A 224 -13.32 12.15 -18.94
CA LEU A 224 -12.10 12.68 -19.52
C LEU A 224 -12.43 13.69 -20.62
N GLU A 225 -12.05 14.93 -20.39
CA GLU A 225 -12.34 16.03 -21.30
C GLU A 225 -11.06 16.83 -21.53
N PHE A 226 -10.67 17.00 -22.78
CA PHE A 226 -9.56 17.86 -23.13
C PHE A 226 -10.07 19.17 -23.70
N GLY A 227 -9.48 20.27 -23.24
CA GLY A 227 -9.79 21.60 -23.72
C GLY A 227 -9.38 21.83 -25.18
N PRO A 228 -9.81 22.96 -25.76
CA PRO A 228 -9.43 23.34 -27.11
C PRO A 228 -7.89 23.43 -27.22
N GLY A 229 -7.35 22.85 -28.31
CA GLY A 229 -5.91 22.83 -28.58
C GLY A 229 -5.07 22.16 -27.50
N ASP A 230 -5.65 21.26 -26.70
CA ASP A 230 -4.98 20.59 -25.58
C ASP A 230 -4.46 21.55 -24.50
N SER A 231 -5.12 22.71 -24.34
CA SER A 231 -4.79 23.72 -23.33
C SER A 231 -4.88 23.22 -21.88
N HIS A 232 -5.79 22.27 -21.62
CA HIS A 232 -5.98 21.65 -20.32
C HIS A 232 -6.66 20.28 -20.47
N VAL A 233 -6.67 19.51 -19.37
CA VAL A 233 -7.44 18.26 -19.27
C VAL A 233 -8.19 18.22 -17.95
N ILE A 234 -9.46 17.81 -18.03
CA ILE A 234 -10.32 17.55 -16.90
C ILE A 234 -10.44 16.03 -16.71
N LEU A 235 -10.07 15.57 -15.52
CA LEU A 235 -10.15 14.17 -15.10
C LEU A 235 -11.17 14.02 -13.98
N ARG A 236 -12.16 13.15 -14.18
CA ARG A 236 -13.18 12.81 -13.19
C ARG A 236 -13.08 11.32 -12.86
N PRO A 237 -13.27 10.92 -11.59
CA PRO A 237 -13.37 9.51 -11.25
C PRO A 237 -14.60 8.87 -11.89
N ARG A 238 -14.48 7.58 -12.20
CA ARG A 238 -15.62 6.76 -12.64
C ARG A 238 -16.80 6.82 -11.65
N PRO A 239 -18.05 6.78 -12.14
CA PRO A 239 -19.23 6.73 -11.28
C PRO A 239 -19.17 5.63 -10.23
N GLY A 240 -19.61 5.95 -9.01
CA GLY A 240 -19.62 5.02 -7.87
C GLY A 240 -18.28 4.86 -7.14
N TYR A 241 -17.21 5.55 -7.54
CA TYR A 241 -15.96 5.57 -6.78
C TYR A 241 -16.11 6.35 -5.47
N VAL A 242 -15.74 5.71 -4.35
CA VAL A 242 -15.66 6.33 -3.02
C VAL A 242 -14.19 6.43 -2.61
N PRO A 243 -13.65 7.64 -2.39
CA PRO A 243 -12.28 7.81 -1.90
C PRO A 243 -12.04 7.17 -0.54
N LYS A 244 -10.78 6.83 -0.26
CA LYS A 244 -10.36 6.31 1.06
C LYS A 244 -10.75 7.25 2.21
N VAL A 245 -10.71 8.56 1.97
CA VAL A 245 -11.14 9.57 2.93
C VAL A 245 -12.26 10.37 2.28
N PRO A 246 -13.52 10.07 2.61
CA PRO A 246 -14.67 10.80 2.11
C PRO A 246 -14.77 12.15 2.84
N THR A 247 -14.06 13.17 2.37
CA THR A 247 -14.12 14.50 2.97
C THR A 247 -15.23 15.35 2.34
N THR A 248 -16.06 15.95 3.19
CA THR A 248 -17.08 16.94 2.81
C THR A 248 -16.46 18.33 2.59
N PRO A 249 -16.96 19.12 1.61
CA PRO A 249 -17.99 18.76 0.65
C PRO A 249 -17.36 17.96 -0.51
N PHE A 250 -18.01 16.86 -0.85
CA PHE A 250 -17.59 15.81 -1.79
C PHE A 250 -17.42 16.24 -3.26
N HIS A 251 -17.47 17.54 -3.54
CA HIS A 251 -17.72 18.06 -4.89
C HIS A 251 -16.54 18.01 -5.88
N ASP A 252 -15.28 18.18 -5.48
CA ASP A 252 -14.20 18.31 -6.47
C ASP A 252 -13.14 17.19 -6.40
N GLN A 253 -13.55 15.97 -6.71
CA GLN A 253 -12.60 14.98 -7.23
C GLN A 253 -12.19 15.26 -8.68
N VAL A 254 -12.85 16.22 -9.31
CA VAL A 254 -12.47 16.75 -10.61
C VAL A 254 -11.07 17.34 -10.51
N VAL A 255 -10.15 16.82 -11.31
CA VAL A 255 -8.81 17.37 -11.46
C VAL A 255 -8.77 18.13 -12.77
N ASN A 256 -8.48 19.42 -12.71
CA ASN A 256 -8.21 20.25 -13.88
C ASN A 256 -6.69 20.49 -13.96
N LEU A 257 -6.01 19.87 -14.92
CA LEU A 257 -4.60 20.10 -15.17
C LEU A 257 -4.43 21.02 -16.37
N GLN A 258 -3.70 22.11 -16.17
CA GLN A 258 -3.31 23.00 -17.25
C GLN A 258 -2.12 22.42 -18.02
N ALA A 259 -2.06 22.64 -19.33
CA ALA A 259 -0.88 22.32 -20.10
C ALA A 259 0.27 23.23 -19.69
N LEU A 260 1.48 22.69 -19.61
CA LEU A 260 2.66 23.52 -19.44
C LEU A 260 2.87 24.32 -20.74
N PRO A 261 3.13 25.63 -20.66
CA PRO A 261 3.33 26.47 -21.82
C PRO A 261 4.54 25.97 -22.62
N LEU A 262 4.44 26.02 -23.95
CA LEU A 262 5.61 25.87 -24.80
C LEU A 262 6.34 27.22 -24.79
N GLU A 263 7.21 27.42 -23.82
CA GLU A 263 8.04 28.63 -23.75
C GLU A 263 9.25 28.49 -24.69
N GLU A 264 9.56 29.56 -25.43
CA GLU A 264 10.75 29.60 -26.28
C GLU A 264 12.06 29.46 -25.48
N ALA A 265 12.04 29.86 -24.20
CA ALA A 265 13.19 29.83 -23.30
C ALA A 265 13.50 28.43 -22.72
N ASP A 266 12.49 27.61 -22.44
CA ASP A 266 12.66 26.20 -22.04
C ASP A 266 11.68 25.29 -22.80
N PRO A 267 11.96 24.96 -24.08
CA PRO A 267 11.14 24.02 -24.84
C PRO A 267 11.13 22.60 -24.22
N ALA A 268 12.09 22.27 -23.35
CA ALA A 268 12.13 20.97 -22.67
C ALA A 268 11.07 20.86 -21.56
N SER A 269 10.52 21.98 -21.07
CA SER A 269 9.37 21.97 -20.15
C SER A 269 8.13 21.28 -20.75
N ALA A 270 7.93 21.41 -22.07
CA ALA A 270 6.84 20.73 -22.78
C ALA A 270 6.95 19.20 -22.72
N LEU A 271 8.16 18.64 -22.55
CA LEU A 271 8.37 17.20 -22.37
C LEU A 271 7.83 16.69 -21.03
N LEU A 272 7.64 17.59 -20.06
CA LEU A 272 7.08 17.29 -18.74
C LEU A 272 5.58 17.63 -18.64
N CYS A 273 4.96 18.09 -19.71
CA CYS A 273 3.56 18.48 -19.71
C CYS A 273 2.64 17.26 -19.45
N PRO A 274 1.86 17.24 -18.35
CA PRO A 274 0.96 16.13 -18.04
C PRO A 274 -0.17 16.01 -19.06
N VAL A 275 -0.63 17.12 -19.65
CA VAL A 275 -1.69 17.14 -20.68
C VAL A 275 -1.20 16.45 -21.96
N ARG A 276 0.00 16.82 -22.44
CA ARG A 276 0.66 16.14 -23.58
C ARG A 276 0.81 14.64 -23.31
N ALA A 277 1.28 14.27 -22.13
CA ALA A 277 1.49 12.87 -21.78
C ALA A 277 0.17 12.08 -21.76
N LEU A 278 -0.89 12.65 -21.17
CA LEU A 278 -2.21 12.04 -21.14
C LEU A 278 -2.82 11.91 -22.53
N ARG A 279 -2.72 12.94 -23.39
CA ARG A 279 -3.22 12.89 -24.77
C ARG A 279 -2.60 11.73 -25.54
N ILE A 280 -1.27 11.67 -25.58
CA ILE A 280 -0.53 10.60 -26.29
C ILE A 280 -0.81 9.22 -25.66
N TYR A 281 -0.95 9.15 -24.34
CA TYR A 281 -1.24 7.90 -23.65
C TYR A 281 -2.64 7.37 -23.93
N VAL A 282 -3.67 8.22 -24.00
CA VAL A 282 -5.06 7.78 -24.17
C VAL A 282 -5.29 7.17 -25.55
N ASP A 283 -4.65 7.72 -26.58
CA ASP A 283 -4.80 7.26 -27.97
C ASP A 283 -4.15 5.90 -28.21
N CYS A 284 -2.96 5.65 -27.64
CA CYS A 284 -2.20 4.43 -27.94
C CYS A 284 -2.91 3.10 -27.58
N PRO A 285 -3.49 2.91 -26.38
CA PRO A 285 -4.14 1.67 -25.99
C PRO A 285 -5.54 1.49 -26.58
N ARG A 286 -6.07 2.48 -27.32
CA ARG A 286 -7.47 2.50 -27.78
C ARG A 286 -7.90 1.21 -28.49
N HIS A 287 -7.03 0.62 -29.30
CA HIS A 287 -7.35 -0.58 -30.09
C HIS A 287 -7.34 -1.90 -29.32
N PHE A 288 -6.72 -1.97 -28.14
CA PHE A 288 -6.64 -3.23 -27.36
C PHE A 288 -7.14 -3.09 -25.91
N ARG A 289 -7.58 -1.89 -25.53
CA ARG A 289 -8.20 -1.60 -24.24
C ARG A 289 -9.45 -2.46 -24.03
N ARG A 290 -9.62 -2.99 -22.82
CA ARG A 290 -10.75 -3.84 -22.41
C ARG A 290 -11.54 -3.26 -21.22
N THR A 291 -11.26 -2.01 -20.88
CA THR A 291 -11.83 -1.32 -19.72
C THR A 291 -11.78 0.18 -19.90
N GLU A 292 -12.75 0.87 -19.32
CA GLU A 292 -12.80 2.34 -19.31
C GLU A 292 -11.85 2.96 -18.28
N GLN A 293 -11.15 2.20 -17.44
CA GLN A 293 -10.19 2.75 -16.48
C GLN A 293 -9.01 3.44 -17.19
N LEU A 294 -8.67 4.69 -16.86
CA LEU A 294 -7.64 5.49 -17.54
C LEU A 294 -6.35 4.70 -17.82
N PHE A 295 -5.75 4.13 -16.78
CA PHE A 295 -4.54 3.32 -16.92
C PHE A 295 -4.84 1.82 -17.11
N VAL A 296 -4.29 1.23 -18.18
CA VAL A 296 -4.41 -0.21 -18.52
C VAL A 296 -3.06 -0.92 -18.54
N CYS A 297 -3.07 -2.20 -18.21
CA CYS A 297 -1.86 -3.03 -18.22
C CYS A 297 -1.26 -3.10 -19.64
N PHE A 298 0.06 -3.00 -19.76
CA PHE A 298 0.74 -2.92 -21.06
C PHE A 298 1.40 -4.23 -21.55
N GLY A 299 1.47 -5.27 -20.73
CA GLY A 299 2.23 -6.49 -21.04
C GLY A 299 1.51 -7.80 -20.71
N GLY A 300 1.94 -8.86 -21.39
CA GLY A 300 1.46 -10.24 -21.21
C GLY A 300 -0.03 -10.43 -21.48
N GLN A 301 -0.61 -11.49 -20.90
CA GLN A 301 -2.03 -11.85 -21.03
C GLN A 301 -3.00 -10.81 -20.46
N GLN A 302 -2.48 -9.89 -19.64
CA GLN A 302 -3.27 -8.82 -19.01
C GLN A 302 -3.31 -7.54 -19.83
N LYS A 303 -2.65 -7.49 -21.00
CA LYS A 303 -2.61 -6.30 -21.85
C LYS A 303 -4.03 -5.80 -22.14
N GLY A 304 -4.27 -4.51 -21.89
CA GLY A 304 -5.57 -3.86 -22.07
C GLY A 304 -6.53 -3.96 -20.88
N ASN A 305 -6.26 -4.79 -19.87
CA ASN A 305 -7.07 -4.90 -18.66
C ASN A 305 -6.76 -3.77 -17.65
N ALA A 306 -7.66 -3.58 -16.69
CA ALA A 306 -7.52 -2.59 -15.62
C ALA A 306 -6.25 -2.82 -14.78
N VAL A 307 -5.53 -1.74 -14.47
CA VAL A 307 -4.38 -1.77 -13.56
C VAL A 307 -4.86 -1.74 -12.11
N SER A 308 -4.30 -2.62 -11.26
CA SER A 308 -4.58 -2.61 -9.83
C SER A 308 -3.88 -1.43 -9.12
N LYS A 309 -4.42 -0.98 -7.98
CA LYS A 309 -3.80 0.08 -7.15
C LYS A 309 -2.34 -0.23 -6.79
N GLN A 310 -2.05 -1.50 -6.46
CA GLN A 310 -0.70 -1.92 -6.13
C GLN A 310 0.26 -1.82 -7.32
N ARG A 311 -0.19 -2.23 -8.51
CA ARG A 311 0.63 -2.13 -9.72
C ARG A 311 0.84 -0.68 -10.14
N LEU A 312 -0.17 0.18 -10.00
CA LEU A 312 -0.05 1.61 -10.26
C LEU A 312 0.93 2.29 -9.28
N ALA A 313 0.91 1.91 -8.00
CA ALA A 313 1.89 2.37 -7.02
C ALA A 313 3.32 1.93 -7.40
N HIS A 314 3.48 0.68 -7.84
CA HIS A 314 4.77 0.18 -8.32
C HIS A 314 5.24 0.95 -9.55
N TRP A 315 4.35 1.30 -10.48
CA TRP A 315 4.70 2.11 -11.65
C TRP A 315 5.23 3.48 -11.29
N VAL A 316 4.59 4.18 -10.34
CA VAL A 316 5.08 5.49 -9.86
C VAL A 316 6.47 5.36 -9.23
N ALA A 317 6.67 4.38 -8.34
CA ALA A 317 7.97 4.17 -7.70
C ALA A 317 9.06 3.78 -8.72
N TYR A 318 8.72 2.88 -9.65
CA TYR A 318 9.65 2.42 -10.68
C TYR A 318 10.00 3.52 -11.69
N ALA A 319 9.06 4.42 -12.02
CA ALA A 319 9.35 5.57 -12.86
C ALA A 319 10.38 6.52 -12.22
N ILE A 320 10.27 6.75 -10.90
CA ILE A 320 11.26 7.52 -10.14
C ILE A 320 12.62 6.81 -10.18
N SER A 321 12.68 5.53 -9.80
CA SER A 321 13.93 4.76 -9.81
C SER A 321 14.60 4.71 -11.19
N LEU A 322 13.81 4.57 -12.25
CA LEU A 322 14.33 4.56 -13.63
C LEU A 322 14.87 5.94 -14.04
N SER A 323 14.24 7.03 -13.58
CA SER A 323 14.73 8.39 -13.85
C SER A 323 16.12 8.61 -13.24
N TYR A 324 16.36 8.11 -12.02
CA TYR A 324 17.68 8.11 -11.39
C TYR A 324 18.71 7.31 -12.17
N GLN A 325 18.35 6.09 -12.57
CA GLN A 325 19.24 5.23 -13.36
C GLN A 325 19.65 5.89 -14.68
N ASN A 326 18.74 6.59 -15.35
CA ASN A 326 19.03 7.31 -16.59
C ASN A 326 20.01 8.47 -16.38
N GLN A 327 19.90 9.17 -15.25
CA GLN A 327 20.79 10.27 -14.91
C GLN A 327 22.15 9.81 -14.37
N GLY A 328 22.36 8.49 -14.24
CA GLY A 328 23.59 7.93 -13.65
C GLY A 328 23.69 8.14 -12.14
N GLU A 329 22.58 8.53 -11.48
CA GLU A 329 22.52 8.82 -10.06
C GLU A 329 22.13 7.57 -9.24
N PRO A 330 22.63 7.40 -8.01
CA PRO A 330 22.27 6.28 -7.18
C PRO A 330 20.79 6.35 -6.80
N CYS A 331 20.07 5.26 -7.07
CA CYS A 331 18.65 5.21 -6.76
C CYS A 331 18.42 5.33 -5.23
N PRO A 332 17.55 6.23 -4.78
CA PRO A 332 17.27 6.39 -3.36
C PRO A 332 16.67 5.12 -2.75
N LEU A 333 16.97 4.88 -1.47
CA LEU A 333 16.40 3.78 -0.71
C LEU A 333 14.96 4.08 -0.32
N GLY A 334 14.07 3.10 -0.48
CA GLY A 334 12.69 3.19 0.02
C GLY A 334 11.76 4.07 -0.81
N VAL A 335 12.02 4.24 -2.11
CA VAL A 335 11.09 4.92 -3.04
C VAL A 335 9.72 4.26 -2.98
N CYS A 336 8.69 5.07 -2.70
CA CYS A 336 7.30 4.63 -2.63
C CYS A 336 6.39 5.72 -3.18
N ALA A 337 5.37 5.31 -3.93
CA ALA A 337 4.37 6.20 -4.52
C ALA A 337 3.66 7.12 -3.52
N HIS A 338 3.61 6.74 -2.24
CA HIS A 338 3.01 7.59 -1.22
C HIS A 338 3.76 8.92 -1.05
N PHE A 339 5.09 8.90 -1.18
CA PHE A 339 5.93 10.10 -1.02
C PHE A 339 5.73 11.11 -2.15
N THR A 340 5.27 10.69 -3.33
CA THR A 340 4.98 11.59 -4.46
C THR A 340 4.01 12.69 -4.09
N ARG A 341 3.02 12.41 -3.24
CA ARG A 341 2.12 13.44 -2.72
C ARG A 341 2.84 14.46 -1.85
N SER A 342 3.67 14.00 -0.92
CA SER A 342 4.43 14.87 -0.03
C SER A 342 5.39 15.76 -0.82
N VAL A 343 6.16 15.18 -1.75
CA VAL A 343 7.08 15.90 -2.63
C VAL A 343 6.33 16.95 -3.45
N ALA A 344 5.31 16.55 -4.21
CA ALA A 344 4.55 17.48 -5.06
C ALA A 344 3.94 18.64 -4.27
N SER A 345 3.28 18.35 -3.14
CA SER A 345 2.65 19.40 -2.33
C SER A 345 3.66 20.33 -1.65
N SER A 346 4.84 19.83 -1.27
CA SER A 346 5.87 20.65 -0.63
C SER A 346 6.55 21.57 -1.64
N TYR A 347 6.88 21.07 -2.83
CA TYR A 347 7.39 21.90 -3.92
C TYR A 347 6.37 22.94 -4.38
N ALA A 348 5.09 22.57 -4.51
CA ALA A 348 4.03 23.53 -4.83
C ALA A 348 3.98 24.68 -3.82
N LEU A 349 4.06 24.38 -2.52
CA LEU A 349 4.09 25.40 -1.47
C LEU A 349 5.36 26.27 -1.56
N ALA A 350 6.53 25.67 -1.77
CA ALA A 350 7.79 26.39 -1.90
C ALA A 350 7.79 27.36 -3.09
N HIS A 351 7.07 27.01 -4.16
CA HIS A 351 6.92 27.82 -5.37
C HIS A 351 5.67 28.73 -5.33
N GLY A 352 5.12 29.00 -4.14
CA GLY A 352 4.10 30.04 -3.94
C GLY A 352 2.64 29.60 -4.09
N ALA A 353 2.35 28.31 -4.28
CA ALA A 353 0.96 27.85 -4.27
C ALA A 353 0.33 28.00 -2.88
N SER A 354 -0.93 28.45 -2.82
CA SER A 354 -1.61 28.64 -1.55
C SER A 354 -1.90 27.31 -0.85
N LEU A 355 -1.82 27.28 0.49
CA LEU A 355 -2.19 26.09 1.27
C LEU A 355 -3.64 25.66 1.00
N ALA A 356 -4.54 26.62 0.71
CA ALA A 356 -5.92 26.34 0.39
C ALA A 356 -6.04 25.54 -0.92
N ASP A 357 -5.32 25.96 -1.96
CA ASP A 357 -5.33 25.27 -3.26
C ASP A 357 -4.68 23.90 -3.19
N ILE A 358 -3.56 23.79 -2.48
CA ILE A 358 -2.89 22.51 -2.21
C ILE A 358 -3.85 21.56 -1.47
N CYS A 359 -4.52 22.03 -0.41
CA CYS A 359 -5.49 21.22 0.33
C CYS A 359 -6.68 20.82 -0.55
N ARG A 360 -7.17 21.71 -1.41
CA ARG A 360 -8.26 21.43 -2.36
C ARG A 360 -7.86 20.34 -3.35
N ALA A 361 -6.72 20.50 -4.04
CA ALA A 361 -6.21 19.52 -5.00
C ALA A 361 -5.99 18.14 -4.34
N ALA A 362 -5.34 18.16 -3.19
CA ALA A 362 -5.01 16.98 -2.42
C ALA A 362 -6.24 16.33 -1.72
N GLY A 363 -7.38 17.03 -1.60
CA GLY A 363 -8.55 16.55 -0.87
C GLY A 363 -8.32 16.45 0.65
N TRP A 364 -7.55 17.38 1.22
CA TRP A 364 -7.38 17.53 2.67
C TRP A 364 -8.40 18.51 3.22
N ALA A 365 -9.17 18.11 4.24
CA ALA A 365 -10.11 19.02 4.91
C ALA A 365 -9.41 20.14 5.69
N THR A 366 -8.19 19.90 6.18
CA THR A 366 -7.48 20.86 7.03
C THR A 366 -6.01 20.96 6.64
N PRO A 367 -5.42 22.16 6.68
CA PRO A 367 -3.98 22.37 6.50
C PRO A 367 -3.12 21.57 7.49
N ASN A 368 -3.66 21.25 8.67
CA ASN A 368 -2.97 20.42 9.66
C ASN A 368 -2.63 19.03 9.13
N THR A 369 -3.40 18.50 8.18
CA THR A 369 -3.09 17.22 7.54
C THR A 369 -1.82 17.35 6.70
N PHE A 370 -1.71 18.42 5.91
CA PHE A 370 -0.49 18.72 5.16
C PHE A 370 0.70 18.93 6.10
N ALA A 371 0.59 19.88 7.03
CA ALA A 371 1.68 20.29 7.91
C ALA A 371 2.28 19.12 8.73
N ARG A 372 1.43 18.17 9.13
CA ARG A 372 1.83 17.07 10.01
C ARG A 372 2.34 15.82 9.29
N PHE A 373 1.86 15.56 8.07
CA PHE A 373 2.10 14.27 7.39
C PHE A 373 2.77 14.40 6.01
N TYR A 374 2.72 15.58 5.38
CA TYR A 374 3.13 15.75 3.98
C TYR A 374 4.12 16.89 3.75
N ASN A 375 4.24 17.84 4.68
CA ASN A 375 5.15 18.97 4.56
C ASN A 375 6.61 18.53 4.75
N LEU A 376 7.35 18.52 3.64
CA LEU A 376 8.76 18.21 3.58
C LEU A 376 9.56 19.51 3.43
N ARG A 377 10.78 19.52 3.95
CA ARG A 377 11.77 20.54 3.68
C ARG A 377 12.34 20.28 2.29
N VAL A 378 12.00 21.16 1.37
CA VAL A 378 12.48 21.15 -0.02
C VAL A 378 13.22 22.46 -0.29
N GLU A 379 14.21 22.41 -1.17
CA GLU A 379 14.88 23.61 -1.65
C GLU A 379 13.97 24.29 -2.68
N ALA A 380 13.84 25.61 -2.59
CA ALA A 380 12.99 26.42 -3.44
C ALA A 380 13.67 26.76 -4.76
#